data_AF-A0A9E0J365-F1
#
_entry.id   AF-A0A9E0J365-F1
#
_cell.length_a   1.000
_cell.length_b   1.000
_cell.length_c   1.000
_cell.angle_alpha   90.00
_cell.angle_beta   90.00
_cell.angle_gamma   90.00
#
_symmetry.space_group_name_H-M   'P 1'
#
loop_
_entity.id
_entity.type
_entity.pdbx_description
1 polymer ?
#
loop_
_entity_poly.entity_id
_entity_poly.type
_entity_poly.pdbx_seq_one_letter_code
_entity_poly.pdbx_strand_id
1 'polypeptide(L)'
;MPLTLPGMELPHRTAGQPPRFTEPHACRAWLADNAHHPVRQQQSLLLQQLNLLNRYTLPVAPRRALLALLQAHIQQIHEACAQRYTARPLPLTPPEQAAFDLSQALWLALETGYRHCLQDRLEPSVASDEERLNLAATLFDVLFFSCLDSHAAGMTPTAAFWQRLHTTYRALEPKQPAGNSDHTMTTTTDHGHGHGHDLNAHYLQTLLLAAAHPGELDAPALARVAGWATEHAPLILLNNSPPEDLRTPPLGIDLAGDQPGFFTATPQTHPDLRWCNMAALRVSLKKILTTGPASTIALTITITNPSTLTLPGQPVPQAHEPSTEDQLLRQVYQDWCRGGRRLPGTTAQSQYACPMTIGLDAIHSHLSHPDHIGKHVRQTPQPSSPIPLAEGWQVLDETVTELRLQHPWSPGPAQSVKRLARGQLVALRTNHSEHLQLGIMRWITVSATRDALLTSLRLLPGLPQAITCAFATGAAPMHHGLLLPALSRINLPATVLIPPGEFQPGHQLSLGLNTPPAPGETPQRQTIRLLNCLERGLDFERCTFEPI
;
A
#
# COMPACT_ATOMS: atom_id res chain seq x y z
N MET A 1 29.44 4.83 -31.22
CA MET A 1 29.20 3.86 -30.14
C MET A 1 27.72 3.90 -29.84
N PRO A 2 27.02 2.76 -29.76
CA PRO A 2 25.58 2.77 -29.46
C PRO A 2 25.39 3.43 -28.09
N LEU A 3 24.54 4.45 -28.03
CA LEU A 3 24.16 5.11 -26.79
C LEU A 3 23.37 4.10 -25.94
N THR A 4 24.08 3.36 -25.09
CA THR A 4 23.45 2.61 -24.00
C THR A 4 22.91 3.62 -22.99
N LEU A 5 21.64 3.50 -22.60
CA LEU A 5 21.16 4.27 -21.45
C LEU A 5 22.07 3.93 -20.26
N PRO A 6 22.70 4.91 -19.60
CA PRO A 6 23.63 4.64 -18.51
C PRO A 6 22.91 3.90 -17.37
N GLY A 7 23.52 2.87 -16.77
CA GLY A 7 22.93 2.09 -15.68
C GLY A 7 22.07 0.88 -16.09
N MET A 8 22.16 0.42 -17.33
CA MET A 8 21.33 -0.65 -17.89
C MET A 8 22.11 -1.83 -18.46
N GLU A 9 22.32 -2.89 -17.67
CA GLU A 9 22.69 -4.18 -18.26
C GLU A 9 21.40 -4.88 -18.74
N LEU A 10 20.99 -4.60 -19.97
CA LEU A 10 19.96 -5.41 -20.62
C LEU A 10 20.57 -6.75 -21.07
N PRO A 11 19.81 -7.86 -21.06
CA PRO A 11 20.29 -9.15 -21.52
C PRO A 11 20.87 -9.07 -22.94
N HIS A 12 22.01 -9.73 -23.16
CA HIS A 12 22.57 -9.84 -24.50
C HIS A 12 21.62 -10.61 -25.42
N ARG A 13 21.41 -10.07 -26.62
CA ARG A 13 20.56 -10.69 -27.64
C ARG A 13 21.41 -11.57 -28.54
N THR A 14 20.92 -12.76 -28.82
CA THR A 14 21.57 -13.73 -29.70
C THR A 14 20.57 -14.21 -30.76
N ALA A 15 21.05 -14.95 -31.76
CA ALA A 15 20.18 -15.65 -32.71
C ALA A 15 19.79 -17.07 -32.23
N GLY A 16 20.26 -17.49 -31.05
CA GLY A 16 19.96 -18.81 -30.48
C GLY A 16 18.64 -18.83 -29.71
N GLN A 17 17.97 -20.00 -29.67
CA GLN A 17 16.73 -20.26 -28.94
C GLN A 17 15.60 -19.23 -29.20
N PRO A 18 14.97 -19.27 -30.39
CA PRO A 18 13.87 -18.36 -30.69
C PRO A 18 12.67 -18.61 -29.75
N PRO A 19 11.89 -17.57 -29.45
CA PRO A 19 10.57 -17.75 -28.85
C PRO A 19 9.68 -18.60 -29.77
N ARG A 20 8.59 -19.14 -29.23
CA ARG A 20 7.62 -19.97 -29.97
C ARG A 20 7.01 -19.26 -31.17
N PHE A 21 7.01 -17.93 -31.17
CA PHE A 21 6.50 -17.07 -32.23
C PHE A 21 7.46 -15.90 -32.48
N THR A 22 7.67 -15.56 -33.76
CA THR A 22 8.41 -14.37 -34.19
C THR A 22 7.52 -13.37 -34.94
N GLU A 23 6.27 -13.76 -35.21
CA GLU A 23 5.29 -12.96 -35.95
C GLU A 23 4.00 -12.73 -35.12
N PRO A 24 3.35 -11.56 -35.26
CA PRO A 24 2.13 -11.24 -34.51
C PRO A 24 0.97 -12.23 -34.71
N HIS A 25 0.81 -12.79 -35.91
CA HIS A 25 -0.24 -13.78 -36.18
C HIS A 25 0.00 -15.08 -35.40
N ALA A 26 1.22 -15.60 -35.42
CA ALA A 26 1.60 -16.78 -34.65
C ALA A 26 1.47 -16.56 -33.13
N CYS A 27 1.79 -15.36 -32.65
CA CYS A 27 1.59 -14.98 -31.25
C CYS A 27 0.10 -15.03 -30.87
N ARG A 28 -0.81 -14.49 -31.69
CA ARG A 28 -2.25 -14.53 -31.42
C ARG A 28 -2.79 -15.96 -31.39
N ALA A 29 -2.39 -16.79 -32.36
CA ALA A 29 -2.78 -18.20 -32.38
C ALA A 29 -2.29 -18.94 -31.11
N TRP A 30 -1.03 -18.73 -30.73
CA TRP A 30 -0.49 -19.32 -29.50
C TRP A 30 -1.23 -18.84 -28.24
N LEU A 31 -1.57 -17.56 -28.13
CA LEU A 31 -2.35 -17.04 -26.99
C LEU A 31 -3.74 -17.68 -26.93
N ALA A 32 -4.43 -17.82 -28.06
CA ALA A 32 -5.73 -18.48 -28.13
C ALA A 32 -5.64 -19.97 -27.72
N ASP A 33 -4.63 -20.68 -28.21
CA ASP A 33 -4.39 -22.08 -27.86
C ASP A 33 -4.14 -22.26 -26.37
N ASN A 34 -3.51 -21.29 -25.69
CA ASN A 34 -3.17 -21.39 -24.26
C ASN A 34 -4.21 -20.73 -23.34
N ALA A 35 -5.29 -20.16 -23.88
CA ALA A 35 -6.31 -19.44 -23.12
C ALA A 35 -7.10 -20.32 -22.13
N HIS A 36 -7.13 -21.63 -22.35
CA HIS A 36 -7.84 -22.60 -21.52
C HIS A 36 -7.04 -23.11 -20.31
N HIS A 37 -5.73 -22.85 -20.26
CA HIS A 37 -4.89 -23.25 -19.14
C HIS A 37 -5.21 -22.44 -17.87
N PRO A 38 -5.00 -23.01 -16.66
CA PRO A 38 -5.11 -22.25 -15.43
C PRO A 38 -4.21 -21.01 -15.45
N VAL A 39 -4.69 -19.91 -14.88
CA VAL A 39 -4.02 -18.59 -14.89
C VAL A 39 -2.55 -18.65 -14.45
N ARG A 40 -2.22 -19.46 -13.43
CA ARG A 40 -0.82 -19.65 -12.98
C ARG A 40 0.07 -20.24 -14.08
N GLN A 41 -0.44 -21.23 -14.80
CA GLN A 41 0.28 -21.86 -15.91
C GLN A 41 0.44 -20.87 -17.07
N GLN A 42 -0.58 -20.07 -17.36
CA GLN A 42 -0.50 -19.00 -18.36
C GLN A 42 0.59 -17.99 -18.02
N GLN A 43 0.66 -17.50 -16.77
CA GLN A 43 1.73 -16.60 -16.32
C GLN A 43 3.14 -17.20 -16.53
N SER A 44 3.33 -18.48 -16.16
CA SER A 44 4.62 -19.16 -16.34
C SER A 44 5.01 -19.30 -17.81
N LEU A 45 4.04 -19.66 -18.67
CA LEU A 45 4.26 -19.77 -20.12
C LEU A 45 4.59 -18.42 -20.74
N LEU A 46 3.86 -17.36 -20.37
CA LEU A 46 4.11 -15.98 -20.82
C LEU A 46 5.49 -15.50 -20.40
N LEU A 47 5.87 -15.72 -19.13
CA LEU A 47 7.18 -15.35 -18.61
C LEU A 47 8.30 -16.08 -19.38
N GLN A 48 8.12 -17.38 -19.65
CA GLN A 48 9.07 -18.14 -20.45
C GLN A 48 9.23 -17.53 -21.85
N GLN A 49 8.14 -17.23 -22.54
CA GLN A 49 8.20 -16.66 -23.90
C GLN A 49 8.78 -15.25 -23.91
N LEU A 50 8.47 -14.40 -22.92
CA LEU A 50 9.06 -13.07 -22.80
C LEU A 50 10.57 -13.14 -22.54
N ASN A 51 11.03 -14.05 -21.68
CA ASN A 51 12.45 -14.23 -21.43
C ASN A 51 13.21 -14.71 -22.69
N LEU A 52 12.61 -15.59 -23.50
CA LEU A 52 13.15 -15.97 -24.80
C LEU A 52 13.17 -14.78 -25.77
N LEU A 53 12.07 -14.02 -25.85
CA LEU A 53 11.96 -12.84 -26.70
C LEU A 53 13.01 -11.77 -26.36
N ASN A 54 13.28 -11.55 -25.07
CA ASN A 54 14.27 -10.58 -24.59
C ASN A 54 15.71 -10.99 -24.93
N ARG A 55 15.99 -12.28 -25.07
CA ARG A 55 17.31 -12.81 -25.46
C ARG A 55 17.45 -13.04 -26.96
N TYR A 56 16.37 -12.89 -27.73
CA TYR A 56 16.35 -13.16 -29.15
C TYR A 56 16.47 -11.89 -29.99
N THR A 57 17.23 -11.97 -31.08
CA THR A 57 17.48 -10.84 -31.98
C THR A 57 16.33 -10.66 -32.95
N LEU A 58 15.56 -9.59 -32.79
CA LEU A 58 14.46 -9.18 -33.67
C LEU A 58 14.55 -7.67 -33.97
N PRO A 59 14.08 -7.24 -35.15
CA PRO A 59 13.87 -5.81 -35.43
C PRO A 59 12.86 -5.18 -34.47
N VAL A 60 12.94 -3.85 -34.28
CA VAL A 60 12.14 -3.11 -33.30
C VAL A 60 10.63 -3.22 -33.55
N ALA A 61 10.20 -3.05 -34.81
CA ALA A 61 8.77 -3.06 -35.18
C ALA A 61 8.06 -4.39 -34.83
N PRO A 62 8.54 -5.57 -35.26
CA PRO A 62 7.92 -6.84 -34.88
C PRO A 62 8.04 -7.11 -33.38
N ARG A 63 9.16 -6.74 -32.72
CA ARG A 63 9.29 -6.89 -31.27
C ARG A 63 8.22 -6.07 -30.53
N ARG A 64 8.03 -4.79 -30.89
CA ARG A 64 6.98 -3.93 -30.31
C ARG A 64 5.59 -4.53 -30.50
N ALA A 65 5.28 -5.02 -31.69
CA ALA A 65 3.98 -5.63 -31.98
C ALA A 65 3.73 -6.90 -31.12
N LEU A 66 4.76 -7.73 -30.93
CA LEU A 66 4.68 -8.90 -30.05
C LEU A 66 4.50 -8.50 -28.58
N LEU A 67 5.28 -7.54 -28.09
CA LEU A 67 5.17 -7.05 -26.72
C LEU A 67 3.79 -6.46 -26.43
N ALA A 68 3.20 -5.72 -27.37
CA ALA A 68 1.85 -5.17 -27.21
C ALA A 68 0.78 -6.27 -27.08
N LEU A 69 0.88 -7.35 -27.89
CA LEU A 69 -0.04 -8.49 -27.78
C LEU A 69 0.12 -9.23 -26.45
N LEU A 70 1.37 -9.44 -26.01
CA LEU A 70 1.65 -10.11 -24.74
C LEU A 70 1.20 -9.25 -23.55
N GLN A 71 1.46 -7.95 -23.57
CA GLN A 71 1.01 -7.01 -22.54
C GLN A 71 -0.52 -7.01 -22.42
N ALA A 72 -1.25 -6.94 -23.55
CA ALA A 72 -2.70 -6.97 -23.53
C ALA A 72 -3.25 -8.25 -22.87
N HIS A 73 -2.65 -9.40 -23.18
CA HIS A 73 -3.05 -10.66 -22.54
C HIS A 73 -2.65 -10.74 -21.06
N ILE A 74 -1.49 -10.20 -20.70
CA ILE A 74 -1.06 -10.10 -19.30
C ILE A 74 -2.04 -9.26 -18.50
N GLN A 75 -2.48 -8.12 -19.03
CA GLN A 75 -3.51 -7.28 -18.42
C GLN A 75 -4.85 -8.01 -18.26
N GLN A 76 -5.26 -8.83 -19.24
CA GLN A 76 -6.49 -9.63 -19.15
C GLN A 76 -6.49 -10.63 -17.98
N ILE A 77 -5.36 -11.31 -17.75
CA ILE A 77 -5.26 -12.33 -16.69
C ILE A 77 -4.84 -11.74 -15.34
N HIS A 78 -4.38 -10.49 -15.32
CA HIS A 78 -3.71 -9.88 -14.18
C HIS A 78 -4.55 -9.87 -12.91
N GLU A 79 -5.84 -9.49 -13.00
CA GLU A 79 -6.72 -9.39 -11.83
C GLU A 79 -6.83 -10.73 -11.08
N ALA A 80 -7.02 -11.83 -11.79
CA ALA A 80 -7.08 -13.18 -11.21
C ALA A 80 -5.74 -13.60 -10.57
N CYS A 81 -4.61 -13.10 -11.09
CA CYS A 81 -3.31 -13.31 -10.48
C CYS A 81 -3.15 -12.52 -9.18
N ALA A 82 -3.54 -11.24 -9.21
CA ALA A 82 -3.37 -10.30 -8.11
C ALA A 82 -4.15 -10.68 -6.86
N GLN A 83 -5.36 -11.24 -7.02
CA GLN A 83 -6.19 -11.74 -5.92
C GLN A 83 -5.47 -12.74 -4.98
N ARG A 84 -4.40 -13.39 -5.45
CA ARG A 84 -3.64 -14.36 -4.68
C ARG A 84 -2.71 -13.74 -3.65
N TYR A 85 -2.27 -12.49 -3.82
CA TYR A 85 -1.38 -11.78 -2.89
C TYR A 85 -1.97 -10.48 -2.34
N THR A 86 -2.99 -9.90 -2.98
CA THR A 86 -3.61 -8.64 -2.53
C THR A 86 -4.24 -8.78 -1.14
N ALA A 87 -3.92 -7.83 -0.25
CA ALA A 87 -4.47 -7.74 1.11
C ALA A 87 -4.34 -9.04 1.94
N ARG A 88 -3.32 -9.86 1.67
CA ARG A 88 -3.02 -11.06 2.45
C ARG A 88 -2.27 -10.71 3.74
N PRO A 89 -2.47 -11.45 4.84
CA PRO A 89 -1.66 -11.29 6.04
C PRO A 89 -0.17 -11.49 5.76
N LEU A 90 0.67 -10.65 6.33
CA LEU A 90 2.13 -10.67 6.18
C LEU A 90 2.83 -11.36 7.35
N PRO A 91 3.93 -12.10 7.14
CA PRO A 91 4.56 -12.36 5.85
C PRO A 91 3.68 -13.24 4.96
N LEU A 92 3.80 -13.07 3.64
CA LEU A 92 3.12 -13.92 2.67
C LEU A 92 3.54 -15.37 2.87
N THR A 93 2.60 -16.29 2.70
CA THR A 93 2.89 -17.72 2.67
C THR A 93 3.69 -18.06 1.41
N PRO A 94 4.46 -19.16 1.38
CA PRO A 94 5.21 -19.57 0.19
C PRO A 94 4.41 -19.57 -1.13
N PRO A 95 3.15 -20.07 -1.20
CA PRO A 95 2.37 -20.01 -2.43
C PRO A 95 1.88 -18.60 -2.81
N GLU A 96 1.62 -17.72 -1.83
CA GLU A 96 1.26 -16.31 -2.06
C GLU A 96 2.48 -15.52 -2.55
N GLN A 97 3.63 -15.70 -1.89
CA GLN A 97 4.91 -15.10 -2.30
C GLN A 97 5.30 -15.52 -3.71
N ALA A 98 5.23 -16.82 -4.04
CA ALA A 98 5.52 -17.30 -5.38
C ALA A 98 4.55 -16.76 -6.45
N ALA A 99 3.31 -16.40 -6.08
CA ALA A 99 2.38 -15.75 -7.00
C ALA A 99 2.78 -14.29 -7.26
N PHE A 100 3.14 -13.56 -6.20
CA PHE A 100 3.65 -12.20 -6.30
C PHE A 100 4.95 -12.12 -7.11
N ASP A 101 5.93 -12.98 -6.81
CA ASP A 101 7.22 -13.01 -7.50
C ASP A 101 7.05 -13.30 -9.00
N LEU A 102 6.10 -14.18 -9.36
CA LEU A 102 5.78 -14.48 -10.76
C LEU A 102 5.18 -13.26 -11.47
N SER A 103 4.26 -12.52 -10.84
CA SER A 103 3.73 -11.26 -11.39
C SER A 103 4.82 -10.20 -11.55
N GLN A 104 5.67 -10.01 -10.56
CA GLN A 104 6.79 -9.05 -10.64
C GLN A 104 7.81 -9.44 -11.71
N ALA A 105 8.14 -10.73 -11.84
CA ALA A 105 9.03 -11.22 -12.90
C ALA A 105 8.44 -10.98 -14.30
N LEU A 106 7.13 -11.10 -14.44
CA LEU A 106 6.42 -10.85 -15.70
C LEU A 106 6.45 -9.36 -16.09
N TRP A 107 6.21 -8.46 -15.14
CA TRP A 107 6.36 -7.02 -15.37
C TRP A 107 7.78 -6.63 -15.71
N LEU A 108 8.78 -7.17 -15.00
CA LEU A 108 10.20 -6.92 -15.30
C LEU A 108 10.59 -7.45 -16.69
N ALA A 109 10.05 -8.59 -17.11
CA ALA A 109 10.29 -9.13 -18.44
C ALA A 109 9.66 -8.25 -19.54
N LEU A 110 8.45 -7.71 -19.33
CA LEU A 110 7.85 -6.71 -20.22
C LEU A 110 8.67 -5.41 -20.25
N GLU A 111 9.06 -4.89 -19.08
CA GLU A 111 9.91 -3.71 -18.91
C GLU A 111 11.19 -3.87 -19.76
N THR A 112 11.87 -5.01 -19.61
CA THR A 112 13.09 -5.35 -20.35
C THR A 112 12.88 -5.33 -21.87
N GLY A 113 11.76 -5.90 -22.33
CA GLY A 113 11.41 -5.92 -23.75
C GLY A 113 11.18 -4.52 -24.33
N TYR A 114 10.47 -3.67 -23.60
CA TYR A 114 10.23 -2.28 -24.04
C TYR A 114 11.50 -1.43 -23.98
N ARG A 115 12.35 -1.61 -22.98
CA ARG A 115 13.66 -0.95 -22.89
C ARG A 115 14.57 -1.33 -24.04
N HIS A 116 14.52 -2.59 -24.48
CA HIS A 116 15.19 -3.03 -25.70
C HIS A 116 14.71 -2.28 -26.94
N CYS A 117 13.39 -2.12 -27.11
CA CYS A 117 12.83 -1.32 -28.21
C CYS A 117 13.24 0.16 -28.13
N LEU A 118 13.28 0.72 -26.92
CA LEU A 118 13.68 2.11 -26.69
C LEU A 118 15.16 2.33 -27.01
N GLN A 119 16.04 1.44 -26.53
CA GLN A 119 17.48 1.53 -26.74
C GLN A 119 17.86 1.52 -28.22
N ASP A 120 17.23 0.64 -29.01
CA ASP A 120 17.46 0.55 -30.45
C ASP A 120 16.98 1.81 -31.21
N ARG A 121 16.19 2.69 -30.56
CA ARG A 121 15.64 3.93 -31.13
C ARG A 121 16.24 5.20 -30.52
N LEU A 122 17.19 5.10 -29.59
CA LEU A 122 17.91 6.26 -29.03
C LEU A 122 18.91 6.89 -30.00
N GLU A 123 19.25 6.22 -31.10
CA GLU A 123 20.09 6.83 -32.13
C GLU A 123 19.29 7.87 -32.93
N PRO A 124 19.75 9.14 -33.01
CA PRO A 124 18.98 10.30 -33.46
C PRO A 124 18.65 10.34 -34.97
N SER A 125 18.73 9.22 -35.69
CA SER A 125 18.71 9.19 -37.15
C SER A 125 17.46 8.54 -37.78
N VAL A 126 16.58 7.83 -37.04
CA VAL A 126 15.60 6.93 -37.71
C VAL A 126 14.20 6.81 -37.06
N ALA A 127 13.92 7.33 -35.86
CA ALA A 127 12.58 7.26 -35.25
C ALA A 127 11.86 8.61 -35.33
N SER A 128 10.54 8.60 -35.63
CA SER A 128 9.72 9.76 -35.31
C SER A 128 9.71 9.94 -33.79
N ASP A 129 9.85 11.17 -33.31
CA ASP A 129 9.84 11.46 -31.87
C ASP A 129 8.57 10.91 -31.18
N GLU A 130 7.46 10.84 -31.91
CA GLU A 130 6.19 10.28 -31.47
C GLU A 130 6.27 8.78 -31.12
N GLU A 131 6.91 7.95 -31.97
CA GLU A 131 7.07 6.51 -31.70
C GLU A 131 7.89 6.27 -30.43
N ARG A 132 8.94 7.06 -30.23
CA ARG A 132 9.82 6.99 -29.06
C ARG A 132 9.07 7.36 -27.78
N LEU A 133 8.27 8.42 -27.82
CA LEU A 133 7.48 8.89 -26.68
C LEU A 133 6.35 7.93 -26.32
N ASN A 134 5.67 7.34 -27.30
CA ASN A 134 4.64 6.32 -27.07
C ASN A 134 5.23 5.04 -26.42
N LEU A 135 6.39 4.58 -26.90
CA LEU A 135 7.11 3.46 -26.27
C LEU A 135 7.47 3.76 -24.82
N ALA A 136 7.90 4.99 -24.53
CA ALA A 136 8.25 5.40 -23.19
C ALA A 136 7.03 5.51 -22.26
N ALA A 137 5.92 6.07 -22.73
CA ALA A 137 4.65 6.10 -21.98
C ALA A 137 4.21 4.68 -21.61
N THR A 138 4.24 3.75 -22.57
CA THR A 138 3.93 2.32 -22.33
C THR A 138 4.84 1.69 -21.28
N LEU A 139 6.14 2.02 -21.30
CA LEU A 139 7.11 1.54 -20.31
C LEU A 139 6.82 2.08 -18.91
N PHE A 140 6.45 3.36 -18.79
CA PHE A 140 6.05 3.94 -17.51
C PHE A 140 4.75 3.33 -16.97
N ASP A 141 3.78 2.97 -17.83
CA ASP A 141 2.59 2.23 -17.40
C ASP A 141 2.94 0.85 -16.84
N VAL A 142 3.85 0.11 -17.49
CA VAL A 142 4.33 -1.17 -16.97
C VAL A 142 4.98 -1.02 -15.60
N LEU A 143 5.80 0.02 -15.41
CA LEU A 143 6.41 0.34 -14.11
C LEU A 143 5.36 0.75 -13.07
N PHE A 144 4.34 1.50 -13.47
CA PHE A 144 3.22 1.88 -12.61
C PHE A 144 2.46 0.65 -12.10
N PHE A 145 2.11 -0.30 -12.97
CA PHE A 145 1.43 -1.54 -12.56
C PHE A 145 2.32 -2.41 -11.64
N SER A 146 3.63 -2.51 -11.91
CA SER A 146 4.57 -3.21 -11.03
C SER A 146 4.66 -2.57 -9.63
N CYS A 147 4.65 -1.24 -9.56
CA CYS A 147 4.61 -0.48 -8.31
C CYS A 147 3.30 -0.70 -7.55
N LEU A 148 2.16 -0.63 -8.26
CA LEU A 148 0.83 -0.86 -7.70
C LEU A 148 0.72 -2.28 -7.12
N ASP A 149 1.20 -3.28 -7.83
CA ASP A 149 1.24 -4.67 -7.36
C ASP A 149 2.09 -4.85 -6.11
N SER A 150 3.24 -4.18 -6.05
CA SER A 150 4.09 -4.20 -4.85
C SER A 150 3.27 -3.73 -3.65
N HIS A 151 2.62 -2.57 -3.77
CA HIS A 151 1.81 -2.04 -2.69
C HIS A 151 0.58 -2.90 -2.36
N ALA A 152 -0.11 -3.46 -3.35
CA ALA A 152 -1.24 -4.36 -3.15
C ALA A 152 -0.85 -5.63 -2.37
N ALA A 153 0.37 -6.13 -2.60
CA ALA A 153 0.95 -7.27 -1.87
C ALA A 153 1.50 -6.91 -0.47
N GLY A 154 1.40 -5.64 -0.05
CA GLY A 154 2.02 -5.15 1.18
C GLY A 154 3.56 -5.09 1.09
N MET A 155 4.10 -4.88 -0.10
CA MET A 155 5.54 -4.81 -0.37
C MET A 155 5.93 -3.38 -0.74
N THR A 156 7.00 -2.84 -0.16
CA THR A 156 7.57 -1.57 -0.63
C THR A 156 8.46 -1.81 -1.86
N PRO A 157 8.37 -1.00 -2.95
CA PRO A 157 9.28 -1.08 -4.09
C PRO A 157 10.75 -0.91 -3.66
N THR A 158 11.65 -1.60 -4.34
CA THR A 158 13.09 -1.60 -4.01
C THR A 158 13.79 -0.34 -4.53
N ALA A 159 14.96 -0.01 -3.98
CA ALA A 159 15.82 1.07 -4.49
C ALA A 159 16.11 0.92 -6.00
N ALA A 160 16.37 -0.32 -6.44
CA ALA A 160 16.63 -0.64 -7.84
C ALA A 160 15.43 -0.34 -8.77
N PHE A 161 14.19 -0.42 -8.26
CA PHE A 161 13.01 -0.03 -9.05
C PHE A 161 13.02 1.47 -9.36
N TRP A 162 13.24 2.30 -8.34
CA TRP A 162 13.27 3.76 -8.49
C TRP A 162 14.41 4.22 -9.38
N GLN A 163 15.61 3.64 -9.22
CA GLN A 163 16.74 3.92 -10.11
C GLN A 163 16.40 3.63 -11.57
N ARG A 164 15.72 2.51 -11.87
CA ARG A 164 15.31 2.16 -13.24
C ARG A 164 14.29 3.16 -13.79
N LEU A 165 13.31 3.57 -12.98
CA LEU A 165 12.31 4.58 -13.35
C LEU A 165 12.98 5.92 -13.69
N HIS A 166 13.81 6.45 -12.77
CA HIS A 166 14.46 7.75 -12.90
C HIS A 166 15.48 7.80 -14.03
N THR A 167 16.29 6.75 -14.17
CA THR A 167 17.27 6.64 -15.26
C THR A 167 16.60 6.63 -16.62
N THR A 168 15.47 5.92 -16.74
CA THR A 168 14.68 5.87 -17.98
C THR A 168 14.12 7.26 -18.30
N TYR A 169 13.55 7.95 -17.31
CA TYR A 169 13.05 9.32 -17.48
C TYR A 169 14.17 10.29 -17.90
N ARG A 170 15.29 10.29 -17.18
CA ARG A 170 16.45 11.16 -17.43
C ARG A 170 16.97 11.07 -18.86
N ALA A 171 16.94 9.89 -19.46
CA ALA A 171 17.44 9.71 -20.81
C ALA A 171 16.46 10.14 -21.92
N LEU A 172 15.18 10.23 -21.57
CA LEU A 172 14.11 10.65 -22.48
C LEU A 172 13.70 12.10 -22.30
N GLU A 173 14.14 12.70 -21.20
CA GLU A 173 13.90 14.10 -20.91
C GLU A 173 14.29 14.97 -22.11
N PRO A 174 13.36 15.82 -22.60
CA PRO A 174 13.68 16.74 -23.68
C PRO A 174 14.79 17.68 -23.21
N LYS A 175 15.95 17.63 -23.87
CA LYS A 175 17.02 18.60 -23.62
C LYS A 175 16.46 19.99 -23.89
N GLN A 176 16.41 20.84 -22.87
CA GLN A 176 16.15 22.27 -23.07
C GLN A 176 17.19 22.79 -24.08
N PRO A 177 16.79 23.56 -25.11
CA PRO A 177 17.75 24.18 -26.00
C PRO A 177 18.67 25.07 -25.17
N ALA A 178 19.98 24.80 -25.24
CA ALA A 178 20.99 25.61 -24.61
C ALA A 178 21.02 26.99 -25.31
N GLY A 179 20.57 28.03 -24.61
CA GLY A 179 20.70 29.42 -25.05
C GLY A 179 19.38 30.10 -25.39
N ASN A 180 18.79 30.79 -24.40
CA ASN A 180 18.60 32.25 -24.41
C ASN A 180 17.76 32.63 -23.18
N SER A 181 18.45 32.91 -22.08
CA SER A 181 17.93 33.74 -20.99
C SER A 181 17.81 35.18 -21.49
N ASP A 182 16.74 35.44 -22.21
CA ASP A 182 16.06 36.74 -22.32
C ASP A 182 15.00 36.57 -23.40
N HIS A 183 13.75 36.35 -23.00
CA HIS A 183 12.55 36.86 -23.67
C HIS A 183 11.37 36.66 -22.71
N THR A 184 11.09 37.70 -21.94
CA THR A 184 9.75 38.00 -21.45
C THR A 184 8.82 38.01 -22.66
N MET A 185 7.97 36.99 -22.81
CA MET A 185 6.79 37.10 -23.66
C MET A 185 5.64 36.28 -23.09
N THR A 186 4.66 37.05 -22.61
CA THR A 186 3.24 36.93 -22.95
C THR A 186 2.68 35.53 -23.08
N THR A 187 1.80 35.22 -22.12
CA THR A 187 0.63 34.36 -22.25
C THR A 187 -0.02 34.50 -23.63
N THR A 188 0.33 33.60 -24.54
CA THR A 188 -0.56 33.14 -25.60
C THR A 188 -0.73 31.65 -25.40
N THR A 189 -1.93 31.32 -24.92
CA THR A 189 -2.57 30.01 -25.01
C THR A 189 -2.45 29.50 -26.44
N ASP A 190 -1.43 28.70 -26.70
CA ASP A 190 -1.43 27.75 -27.81
C ASP A 190 -1.34 26.37 -27.17
N HIS A 191 -2.51 25.73 -26.99
CA HIS A 191 -2.63 24.37 -26.47
C HIS A 191 -2.21 23.36 -27.54
N GLY A 192 -0.97 23.46 -28.01
CA GLY A 192 -0.27 22.31 -28.53
C GLY A 192 -0.07 21.35 -27.36
N HIS A 193 -0.81 20.23 -27.35
CA HIS A 193 -0.58 19.13 -26.42
C HIS A 193 0.83 18.58 -26.71
N GLY A 194 1.83 19.18 -26.09
CA GLY A 194 3.22 18.81 -26.31
C GLY A 194 3.41 17.37 -25.84
N HIS A 195 3.89 16.49 -26.71
CA HIS A 195 4.15 15.08 -26.39
C HIS A 195 5.02 14.87 -25.12
N GLY A 196 5.78 15.88 -24.68
CA GLY A 196 6.50 15.86 -23.41
C GLY A 196 5.60 15.96 -22.16
N HIS A 197 4.44 16.62 -22.26
CA HIS A 197 3.46 16.71 -21.18
C HIS A 197 2.83 15.34 -20.89
N ASP A 198 2.54 14.57 -21.93
CA ASP A 198 2.01 13.22 -21.80
C ASP A 198 3.04 12.29 -21.17
N LEU A 199 4.31 12.37 -21.58
CA LEU A 199 5.38 11.58 -20.96
C LEU A 199 5.54 11.88 -19.47
N ASN A 200 5.55 13.16 -19.11
CA ASN A 200 5.65 13.60 -17.71
C ASN A 200 4.48 13.07 -16.88
N ALA A 201 3.26 13.05 -17.42
CA ALA A 201 2.11 12.49 -16.73
C ALA A 201 2.29 11.00 -16.37
N HIS A 202 2.78 10.20 -17.32
CA HIS A 202 3.00 8.76 -17.11
C HIS A 202 4.14 8.47 -16.11
N TYR A 203 5.15 9.34 -16.04
CA TYR A 203 6.19 9.26 -15.02
C TYR A 203 5.67 9.69 -13.64
N LEU A 204 4.91 10.79 -13.59
CA LEU A 204 4.44 11.41 -12.35
C LEU A 204 3.36 10.57 -11.65
N GLN A 205 2.52 9.81 -12.36
CA GLN A 205 1.51 8.94 -11.72
C GLN A 205 2.14 7.94 -10.73
N THR A 206 3.31 7.37 -11.05
CA THR A 206 4.02 6.42 -10.15
C THR A 206 4.55 7.15 -8.92
N LEU A 207 5.01 8.39 -9.08
CA LEU A 207 5.53 9.20 -7.97
C LEU A 207 4.40 9.68 -7.06
N LEU A 208 3.25 10.07 -7.63
CA LEU A 208 2.05 10.43 -6.88
C LEU A 208 1.48 9.26 -6.09
N LEU A 209 1.47 8.06 -6.68
CA LEU A 209 1.06 6.84 -6.00
C LEU A 209 1.95 6.59 -4.77
N ALA A 210 3.27 6.70 -4.92
CA ALA A 210 4.20 6.52 -3.81
C ALA A 210 4.08 7.63 -2.73
N ALA A 211 3.86 8.88 -3.15
CA ALA A 211 3.66 10.01 -2.25
C ALA A 211 2.38 9.91 -1.41
N ALA A 212 1.39 9.11 -1.84
CA ALA A 212 0.13 8.90 -1.12
C ALA A 212 0.21 7.88 0.04
N HIS A 213 1.43 7.43 0.40
CA HIS A 213 1.67 6.42 1.44
C HIS A 213 0.79 5.16 1.27
N PRO A 214 0.92 4.46 0.12
CA PRO A 214 -0.01 3.40 -0.29
C PRO A 214 -0.07 2.22 0.68
N GLY A 215 0.98 2.01 1.49
CA GLY A 215 0.98 1.01 2.55
C GLY A 215 -0.09 1.23 3.62
N GLU A 216 -0.53 2.47 3.84
CA GLU A 216 -1.58 2.79 4.84
C GLU A 216 -3.00 2.58 4.30
N LEU A 217 -3.14 2.41 2.98
CA LEU A 217 -4.41 2.28 2.29
C LEU A 217 -4.89 0.82 2.29
N ASP A 218 -6.20 0.62 2.27
CA ASP A 218 -6.75 -0.71 1.97
C ASP A 218 -6.82 -0.91 0.45
N ALA A 219 -7.11 -2.14 0.00
CA ALA A 219 -7.16 -2.46 -1.43
C ALA A 219 -8.09 -1.52 -2.25
N PRO A 220 -9.35 -1.22 -1.84
CA PRO A 220 -10.20 -0.31 -2.60
C PRO A 220 -9.70 1.14 -2.57
N ALA A 221 -9.20 1.64 -1.44
CA ALA A 221 -8.61 2.97 -1.37
C ALA A 221 -7.35 3.08 -2.23
N LEU A 222 -6.50 2.06 -2.24
CA LEU A 222 -5.30 1.99 -3.08
C LEU A 222 -5.67 2.07 -4.57
N ALA A 223 -6.65 1.29 -5.02
CA ALA A 223 -7.13 1.33 -6.40
C ALA A 223 -7.71 2.71 -6.76
N ARG A 224 -8.45 3.35 -5.85
CA ARG A 224 -8.98 4.70 -6.04
C ARG A 224 -7.87 5.74 -6.16
N VAL A 225 -6.88 5.70 -5.27
CA VAL A 225 -5.73 6.62 -5.28
C VAL A 225 -4.88 6.42 -6.53
N ALA A 226 -4.70 5.19 -7.00
CA ALA A 226 -4.03 4.90 -8.26
C ALA A 226 -4.76 5.56 -9.44
N GLY A 227 -6.09 5.47 -9.51
CA GLY A 227 -6.89 6.16 -10.52
C GLY A 227 -6.73 7.69 -10.43
N TRP A 228 -6.82 8.26 -9.24
CA TRP A 228 -6.61 9.71 -9.05
C TRP A 228 -5.20 10.16 -9.44
N ALA A 229 -4.18 9.35 -9.19
CA ALA A 229 -2.80 9.66 -9.59
C ALA A 229 -2.69 9.76 -11.11
N THR A 230 -3.27 8.82 -11.86
CA THR A 230 -3.31 8.88 -13.34
C THR A 230 -4.12 10.07 -13.85
N GLU A 231 -5.28 10.35 -13.26
CA GLU A 231 -6.15 11.47 -13.65
C GLU A 231 -5.51 12.86 -13.40
N HIS A 232 -4.77 13.01 -12.30
CA HIS A 232 -4.23 14.30 -11.86
C HIS A 232 -2.77 14.53 -12.25
N ALA A 233 -2.02 13.50 -12.66
CA ALA A 233 -0.64 13.65 -13.11
C ALA A 233 -0.47 14.65 -14.28
N PRO A 234 -1.38 14.73 -15.27
CA PRO A 234 -1.30 15.75 -16.32
C PRO A 234 -1.45 17.19 -15.81
N LEU A 235 -1.90 17.44 -14.57
CA LEU A 235 -2.00 18.80 -14.04
C LEU A 235 -0.66 19.33 -13.52
N ILE A 236 0.36 18.48 -13.41
CA ILE A 236 1.62 18.79 -12.74
C ILE A 236 2.68 19.15 -13.78
N LEU A 237 3.32 20.30 -13.56
CA LEU A 237 4.45 20.75 -14.38
C LEU A 237 5.77 20.39 -13.71
N LEU A 238 6.68 19.77 -14.46
CA LEU A 238 8.02 19.44 -14.00
C LEU A 238 9.02 20.52 -14.43
N ASN A 239 9.71 21.10 -13.46
CA ASN A 239 10.64 22.21 -13.67
C ASN A 239 12.07 21.85 -13.22
N ASN A 240 13.07 22.48 -13.84
CA ASN A 240 14.49 22.36 -13.45
C ASN A 240 14.84 23.22 -12.21
N SER A 241 14.02 24.23 -11.93
CA SER A 241 14.12 25.10 -10.77
C SER A 241 12.87 24.99 -9.90
N PRO A 242 12.98 25.26 -8.59
CA PRO A 242 11.82 25.24 -7.72
C PRO A 242 10.80 26.32 -8.11
N PRO A 243 9.50 26.05 -7.93
CA PRO A 243 8.45 27.05 -8.15
C PRO A 243 8.64 28.28 -7.24
N GLU A 244 8.34 29.47 -7.78
CA GLU A 244 8.37 30.72 -7.00
C GLU A 244 7.30 30.73 -5.89
N ASP A 245 6.13 30.13 -6.13
CA ASP A 245 5.07 30.00 -5.13
C ASP A 245 5.28 28.77 -4.23
N LEU A 246 5.94 28.99 -3.09
CA LEU A 246 6.16 27.97 -2.06
C LEU A 246 4.97 27.78 -1.10
N ARG A 247 3.79 28.38 -1.36
CA ARG A 247 2.57 28.11 -0.56
C ARG A 247 2.15 26.66 -0.61
N THR A 248 2.47 25.98 -1.70
CA THR A 248 2.33 24.54 -1.85
C THR A 248 3.74 23.97 -1.94
N PRO A 249 4.24 23.27 -0.92
CA PRO A 249 5.60 22.74 -0.95
C PRO A 249 5.77 21.81 -2.17
N PRO A 250 6.77 22.05 -3.02
CA PRO A 250 6.96 21.28 -4.23
C PRO A 250 7.49 19.87 -3.90
N LEU A 251 7.10 18.89 -4.71
CA LEU A 251 7.71 17.56 -4.67
C LEU A 251 9.04 17.62 -5.44
N GLY A 252 10.14 17.38 -4.73
CA GLY A 252 11.48 17.28 -5.29
C GLY A 252 11.78 15.85 -5.72
N ILE A 253 12.42 15.69 -6.87
CA ILE A 253 12.78 14.41 -7.48
C ILE A 253 14.27 14.44 -7.76
N ASP A 254 15.00 13.47 -7.22
CA ASP A 254 16.39 13.22 -7.57
C ASP A 254 16.48 12.15 -8.65
N LEU A 255 16.81 12.56 -9.87
CA LEU A 255 16.95 11.66 -11.02
C LEU A 255 18.16 10.73 -10.93
N ALA A 256 19.12 11.02 -10.05
CA ALA A 256 20.24 10.12 -9.74
C ALA A 256 19.96 9.24 -8.51
N GLY A 257 18.86 9.51 -7.79
CA GLY A 257 18.51 8.84 -6.54
C GLY A 257 17.80 7.51 -6.72
N ASP A 258 17.42 6.92 -5.58
CA ASP A 258 16.76 5.61 -5.47
C ASP A 258 15.43 5.66 -4.70
N GLN A 259 14.86 6.86 -4.57
CA GLN A 259 13.61 7.14 -3.85
C GLN A 259 12.57 7.76 -4.79
N PRO A 260 11.27 7.60 -4.53
CA PRO A 260 10.21 8.20 -5.36
C PRO A 260 10.28 9.74 -5.43
N GLY A 261 10.71 10.39 -4.36
CA GLY A 261 10.80 11.84 -4.26
C GLY A 261 10.73 12.28 -2.80
N PHE A 262 10.96 13.57 -2.57
CA PHE A 262 10.96 14.15 -1.22
C PHE A 262 10.32 15.53 -1.21
N PHE A 263 9.61 15.85 -0.14
CA PHE A 263 9.18 17.21 0.13
C PHE A 263 10.23 17.91 0.99
N THR A 264 10.61 19.13 0.62
CA THR A 264 11.53 19.95 1.42
C THR A 264 11.02 21.38 1.54
N ALA A 265 11.29 21.99 2.70
CA ALA A 265 11.03 23.40 2.95
C ALA A 265 12.11 24.32 2.34
N THR A 266 13.28 23.77 2.01
CA THR A 266 14.41 24.51 1.44
C THR A 266 14.81 23.87 0.10
N PRO A 267 14.08 24.16 -0.98
CA PRO A 267 14.40 23.59 -2.28
C PRO A 267 15.71 24.18 -2.82
N GLN A 268 16.52 23.35 -3.44
CA GLN A 268 17.80 23.72 -4.06
C GLN A 268 17.77 23.40 -5.55
N THR A 269 18.55 24.13 -6.34
CA THR A 269 18.72 23.86 -7.76
C THR A 269 19.96 22.99 -7.96
N HIS A 270 19.79 21.82 -8.55
CA HIS A 270 20.87 20.89 -8.89
C HIS A 270 20.56 20.24 -10.25
N PRO A 271 21.56 19.94 -11.09
CA PRO A 271 21.33 19.35 -12.42
C PRO A 271 20.53 18.04 -12.40
N ASP A 272 20.62 17.26 -11.32
CA ASP A 272 19.87 16.01 -11.15
C ASP A 272 18.52 16.18 -10.44
N LEU A 273 18.23 17.38 -9.91
CA LEU A 273 16.97 17.64 -9.23
C LEU A 273 15.91 18.19 -10.19
N ARG A 274 14.69 17.69 -10.04
CA ARG A 274 13.49 18.23 -10.69
C ARG A 274 12.44 18.57 -9.64
N TRP A 275 11.68 19.61 -9.91
CA TRP A 275 10.67 20.13 -8.99
C TRP A 275 9.30 20.11 -9.63
N CYS A 276 8.34 19.45 -8.97
CA CYS A 276 6.94 19.42 -9.41
C CYS A 276 6.18 20.65 -8.89
N ASN A 277 5.54 21.39 -9.79
CA ASN A 277 4.58 22.41 -9.44
C ASN A 277 3.21 21.77 -9.13
N MET A 278 2.86 21.73 -7.84
CA MET A 278 1.63 21.13 -7.33
C MET A 278 0.43 22.09 -7.26
N ALA A 279 0.57 23.34 -7.74
CA ALA A 279 -0.44 24.38 -7.56
C ALA A 279 -1.77 24.06 -8.27
N ALA A 280 -1.72 23.60 -9.53
CA ALA A 280 -2.90 23.25 -10.31
C ALA A 280 -3.64 22.03 -9.72
N LEU A 281 -2.88 21.02 -9.29
CA LEU A 281 -3.41 19.85 -8.58
C LEU A 281 -4.13 20.26 -7.29
N ARG A 282 -3.55 21.16 -6.49
CA ARG A 282 -4.18 21.68 -5.28
C ARG A 282 -5.51 22.36 -5.55
N VAL A 283 -5.59 23.18 -6.61
CA VAL A 283 -6.84 23.86 -6.99
C VAL A 283 -7.90 22.84 -7.40
N SER A 284 -7.54 21.83 -8.20
CA SER A 284 -8.44 20.76 -8.61
C SER A 284 -9.00 19.99 -7.40
N LEU A 285 -8.13 19.48 -6.52
CA LEU A 285 -8.56 18.73 -5.34
C LEU A 285 -9.39 19.57 -4.37
N LYS A 286 -9.03 20.85 -4.18
CA LYS A 286 -9.82 21.75 -3.33
C LYS A 286 -11.23 21.96 -3.91
N LYS A 287 -11.36 22.07 -5.24
CA LYS A 287 -12.66 22.16 -5.91
C LYS A 287 -13.50 20.93 -5.64
N ILE A 288 -12.94 19.73 -5.81
CA ILE A 288 -13.63 18.45 -5.52
C ILE A 288 -14.08 18.39 -4.05
N LEU A 289 -13.20 18.76 -3.10
CA LEU A 289 -13.53 18.83 -1.67
C LEU A 289 -14.64 19.84 -1.33
N THR A 290 -14.77 20.94 -2.08
CA THR A 290 -15.81 21.96 -1.85
C THR A 290 -17.14 21.68 -2.53
N THR A 291 -17.13 21.00 -3.68
CA THR A 291 -18.34 20.70 -4.46
C THR A 291 -19.00 19.38 -4.03
N GLY A 292 -18.26 18.54 -3.29
CA GLY A 292 -18.73 17.26 -2.75
C GLY A 292 -18.62 16.11 -3.79
N PRO A 293 -18.51 14.85 -3.33
CA PRO A 293 -18.26 13.68 -4.19
C PRO A 293 -19.43 13.34 -5.14
N ALA A 294 -20.59 13.96 -4.97
CA ALA A 294 -21.77 13.73 -5.81
C ALA A 294 -21.58 14.15 -7.28
N SER A 295 -20.64 15.06 -7.60
CA SER A 295 -20.34 15.41 -9.00
C SER A 295 -19.34 14.47 -9.67
N THR A 296 -18.70 13.55 -8.93
CA THR A 296 -17.68 12.63 -9.46
C THR A 296 -18.31 11.51 -10.30
N ILE A 297 -19.61 11.23 -10.16
CA ILE A 297 -20.32 10.24 -11.00
C ILE A 297 -20.32 10.65 -12.49
N ALA A 298 -20.12 11.93 -12.81
CA ALA A 298 -20.06 12.41 -14.20
C ALA A 298 -18.69 12.26 -14.88
N LEU A 299 -17.62 11.98 -14.13
CA LEU A 299 -16.26 11.77 -14.70
C LEU A 299 -15.87 10.28 -14.78
N THR A 300 -16.74 9.39 -14.30
CA THR A 300 -16.59 7.94 -14.46
C THR A 300 -17.00 7.50 -15.87
N ILE A 301 -16.17 7.73 -16.87
CA ILE A 301 -16.28 7.04 -18.15
C ILE A 301 -15.07 6.11 -18.34
N THR A 302 -15.40 4.82 -18.35
CA THR A 302 -14.64 3.66 -18.86
C THR A 302 -13.41 3.16 -18.10
N ILE A 303 -13.66 2.41 -17.03
CA ILE A 303 -13.12 1.03 -16.97
C ILE A 303 -14.31 0.09 -17.22
N THR A 304 -14.18 -0.74 -18.23
CA THR A 304 -15.19 -1.64 -18.79
C THR A 304 -15.66 -2.70 -17.79
N ASN A 305 -16.84 -2.50 -17.17
CA ASN A 305 -18.05 -3.34 -17.38
C ASN A 305 -19.25 -2.80 -16.57
N PRO A 306 -20.46 -2.67 -17.16
CA PRO A 306 -21.65 -2.18 -16.47
C PRO A 306 -22.51 -3.36 -16.01
N SER A 307 -22.54 -3.66 -14.72
CA SER A 307 -23.49 -4.65 -14.16
C SER A 307 -23.74 -4.48 -12.66
N THR A 308 -24.18 -3.31 -12.22
CA THR A 308 -25.08 -3.21 -11.04
C THR A 308 -25.91 -1.93 -11.17
N LEU A 309 -27.10 -2.07 -11.75
CA LEU A 309 -28.20 -1.11 -11.59
C LEU A 309 -28.67 -1.18 -10.14
N THR A 310 -28.44 -0.12 -9.37
CA THR A 310 -29.10 0.08 -8.07
C THR A 310 -30.25 1.07 -8.25
N LEU A 311 -31.46 0.62 -7.91
CA LEU A 311 -32.71 1.36 -8.00
C LEU A 311 -32.71 2.63 -7.11
N PRO A 312 -33.39 3.72 -7.52
CA PRO A 312 -33.52 4.94 -6.71
C PRO A 312 -34.63 4.78 -5.67
N GLY A 313 -34.31 5.01 -4.39
CA GLY A 313 -35.33 5.10 -3.34
C GLY A 313 -34.93 4.50 -1.99
N GLN A 314 -33.93 5.10 -1.34
CA GLN A 314 -33.75 4.95 0.12
C GLN A 314 -33.43 6.35 0.68
N PRO A 315 -34.09 6.75 1.79
CA PRO A 315 -33.87 8.06 2.40
C PRO A 315 -32.48 8.14 3.04
N VAL A 316 -31.80 9.26 2.78
CA VAL A 316 -30.47 9.61 3.30
C VAL A 316 -30.53 9.71 4.84
N PRO A 317 -29.71 8.98 5.61
CA PRO A 317 -29.55 9.23 7.04
C PRO A 317 -28.90 10.60 7.28
N GLN A 318 -29.48 11.38 8.17
CA GLN A 318 -29.05 12.73 8.54
C GLN A 318 -27.69 12.70 9.29
N ALA A 319 -26.81 13.62 8.89
CA ALA A 319 -25.53 14.07 9.48
C ALA A 319 -24.88 13.25 10.63
N HIS A 320 -23.71 12.68 10.36
CA HIS A 320 -22.43 12.86 11.09
C HIS A 320 -21.47 11.68 10.87
N GLU A 321 -20.83 11.60 9.69
CA GLU A 321 -19.50 10.99 9.44
C GLU A 321 -19.12 11.41 8.00
N PRO A 322 -17.91 11.94 7.73
CA PRO A 322 -17.47 12.12 6.35
C PRO A 322 -17.43 10.76 5.65
N SER A 323 -17.91 10.69 4.40
CA SER A 323 -17.86 9.44 3.63
C SER A 323 -16.41 8.91 3.57
N THR A 324 -16.22 7.60 3.48
CA THR A 324 -14.88 6.99 3.38
C THR A 324 -14.06 7.62 2.26
N GLU A 325 -14.71 8.02 1.18
CA GLU A 325 -14.09 8.71 0.05
C GLU A 325 -13.67 10.15 0.39
N ASP A 326 -14.48 10.92 1.14
CA ASP A 326 -14.10 12.24 1.62
C ASP A 326 -12.90 12.19 2.57
N GLN A 327 -12.84 11.17 3.43
CA GLN A 327 -11.70 10.95 4.33
C GLN A 327 -10.43 10.64 3.51
N LEU A 328 -10.54 9.75 2.53
CA LEU A 328 -9.45 9.41 1.63
C LEU A 328 -8.98 10.62 0.82
N LEU A 329 -9.90 11.43 0.28
CA LEU A 329 -9.57 12.64 -0.48
C LEU A 329 -8.86 13.68 0.40
N ARG A 330 -9.27 13.84 1.67
CA ARG A 330 -8.57 14.70 2.63
C ARG A 330 -7.16 14.19 2.94
N GLN A 331 -6.98 12.88 3.07
CA GLN A 331 -5.67 12.27 3.27
C GLN A 331 -4.75 12.52 2.06
N VAL A 332 -5.23 12.23 0.86
CA VAL A 332 -4.50 12.49 -0.40
C VAL A 332 -4.17 13.97 -0.58
N TYR A 333 -5.09 14.86 -0.25
CA TYR A 333 -4.85 16.30 -0.28
C TYR A 333 -3.72 16.71 0.68
N GLN A 334 -3.63 16.11 1.86
CA GLN A 334 -2.51 16.34 2.78
C GLN A 334 -1.20 15.80 2.20
N ASP A 335 -1.24 14.57 1.67
CA ASP A 335 -0.07 13.88 1.12
C ASP A 335 0.52 14.60 -0.10
N TRP A 336 -0.32 15.04 -1.05
CA TRP A 336 0.16 15.67 -2.29
C TRP A 336 0.36 17.18 -2.18
N CYS A 337 -0.47 17.91 -1.42
CA CYS A 337 -0.49 19.38 -1.44
C CYS A 337 0.04 20.06 -0.18
N ARG A 338 0.21 19.35 0.94
CA ARG A 338 0.68 19.96 2.21
C ARG A 338 2.09 19.51 2.61
N GLY A 339 2.89 19.06 1.64
CA GLY A 339 4.30 18.77 1.82
C GLY A 339 4.58 17.35 2.26
N GLY A 340 3.70 16.42 1.88
CA GLY A 340 3.63 15.10 2.45
C GLY A 340 3.12 15.16 3.88
N ARG A 341 2.39 14.13 4.31
CA ARG A 341 2.40 13.83 5.74
C ARG A 341 3.86 13.51 6.07
N ARG A 342 4.46 14.30 6.97
CA ARG A 342 5.73 13.89 7.57
C ARG A 342 5.43 12.53 8.17
N LEU A 343 5.98 11.47 7.57
CA LEU A 343 6.13 10.21 8.29
C LEU A 343 6.86 10.61 9.59
N PRO A 344 6.21 10.49 10.76
CA PRO A 344 6.94 10.61 12.00
C PRO A 344 8.12 9.62 11.89
N GLY A 345 9.36 10.12 12.01
CA GLY A 345 10.57 9.32 11.84
C GLY A 345 11.78 10.01 11.18
N THR A 346 11.70 11.28 10.74
CA THR A 346 12.93 12.03 10.35
C THR A 346 13.70 12.59 11.55
N THR A 347 13.12 12.51 12.75
CA THR A 347 13.76 12.83 14.02
C THR A 347 13.79 11.55 14.86
N ALA A 348 14.97 10.97 15.01
CA ALA A 348 15.25 9.79 15.83
C ALA A 348 15.02 10.09 17.33
N GLN A 349 13.77 10.22 17.76
CA GLN A 349 13.50 10.60 19.15
C GLN A 349 13.41 9.40 20.10
N SER A 350 12.98 8.21 19.66
CA SER A 350 12.86 7.06 20.57
C SER A 350 12.89 5.69 19.86
N GLN A 351 14.08 5.14 19.57
CA GLN A 351 14.18 3.72 19.16
C GLN A 351 14.32 2.82 20.39
N TYR A 352 13.30 2.01 20.68
CA TYR A 352 13.33 1.05 21.79
C TYR A 352 12.57 -0.24 21.46
N ALA A 353 12.96 -1.32 22.12
CA ALA A 353 12.29 -2.62 21.98
C ALA A 353 10.94 -2.60 22.68
N CYS A 354 9.89 -3.07 22.00
CA CYS A 354 8.53 -3.11 22.49
C CYS A 354 7.97 -4.53 22.38
N PRO A 355 7.87 -5.29 23.49
CA PRO A 355 7.29 -6.63 23.44
C PRO A 355 5.79 -6.54 23.12
N MET A 356 5.29 -7.44 22.26
CA MET A 356 3.95 -7.35 21.68
C MET A 356 3.20 -8.69 21.66
N THR A 357 1.92 -8.72 22.03
CA THR A 357 1.06 -9.91 21.95
C THR A 357 -0.08 -9.64 20.96
N ILE A 358 -0.34 -10.58 20.06
CA ILE A 358 -1.30 -10.39 18.95
C ILE A 358 -2.51 -11.32 19.10
N GLY A 359 -3.68 -10.70 19.08
CA GLY A 359 -4.98 -11.33 19.04
C GLY A 359 -5.67 -11.50 20.39
N LEU A 360 -7.00 -11.43 20.38
CA LEU A 360 -7.85 -11.34 21.57
C LEU A 360 -7.56 -12.42 22.61
N ASP A 361 -7.51 -13.69 22.20
CA ASP A 361 -7.26 -14.82 23.10
C ASP A 361 -5.88 -14.76 23.77
N ALA A 362 -4.84 -14.43 23.00
CA ALA A 362 -3.48 -14.36 23.51
C ALA A 362 -3.33 -13.22 24.52
N ILE A 363 -3.97 -12.07 24.23
CA ILE A 363 -4.01 -10.91 25.12
C ILE A 363 -4.77 -11.25 26.41
N HIS A 364 -5.92 -11.89 26.28
CA HIS A 364 -6.72 -12.34 27.41
C HIS A 364 -5.93 -13.28 28.33
N SER A 365 -5.31 -14.33 27.78
CA SER A 365 -4.47 -15.26 28.57
C SER A 365 -3.34 -14.56 29.32
N HIS A 366 -2.71 -13.56 28.69
CA HIS A 366 -1.63 -12.77 29.29
C HIS A 366 -2.12 -11.91 30.46
N LEU A 367 -3.28 -11.26 30.31
CA LEU A 367 -3.87 -10.43 31.36
C LEU A 367 -4.45 -11.25 32.53
N SER A 368 -4.89 -12.49 32.28
CA SER A 368 -5.38 -13.39 33.34
C SER A 368 -4.27 -14.00 34.22
N HIS A 369 -3.00 -13.98 33.79
CA HIS A 369 -1.87 -14.56 34.54
C HIS A 369 -0.69 -13.56 34.66
N PRO A 370 -0.79 -12.53 35.51
CA PRO A 370 0.22 -11.46 35.60
C PRO A 370 1.58 -11.87 36.22
N ASP A 371 1.73 -13.04 36.84
CA ASP A 371 2.83 -13.33 37.79
C ASP A 371 4.15 -13.91 37.22
N HIS A 372 4.34 -14.02 35.90
CA HIS A 372 5.51 -14.75 35.34
C HIS A 372 6.30 -14.03 34.25
N ILE A 373 6.68 -12.76 34.47
CA ILE A 373 7.67 -12.09 33.60
C ILE A 373 8.78 -11.47 34.45
N GLY A 374 9.65 -12.35 34.97
CA GLY A 374 10.89 -11.95 35.61
C GLY A 374 11.31 -12.83 36.79
N LYS A 375 11.78 -14.07 36.50
CA LYS A 375 12.81 -14.83 37.25
C LYS A 375 12.86 -16.28 36.75
N HIS A 376 14.06 -16.80 36.54
CA HIS A 376 14.33 -18.22 36.25
C HIS A 376 13.80 -19.15 37.35
N VAL A 377 13.27 -20.34 36.98
CA VAL A 377 13.63 -21.70 37.47
C VAL A 377 12.51 -22.74 37.19
N ARG A 378 12.86 -23.74 36.35
CA ARG A 378 12.63 -25.21 36.38
C ARG A 378 11.26 -25.86 36.77
N GLN A 379 10.64 -26.48 35.75
CA GLN A 379 9.89 -27.78 35.66
C GLN A 379 8.75 -28.09 36.67
N THR A 380 7.49 -28.30 36.24
CA THR A 380 6.89 -29.57 35.70
C THR A 380 5.45 -29.33 35.12
N PRO A 381 4.75 -30.29 34.43
CA PRO A 381 4.12 -30.03 33.12
C PRO A 381 2.58 -29.95 33.03
N GLN A 382 2.13 -29.21 31.99
CA GLN A 382 0.85 -29.17 31.23
C GLN A 382 -0.41 -28.46 31.78
N PRO A 383 -1.32 -27.93 30.90
CA PRO A 383 -1.19 -27.57 29.48
C PRO A 383 -1.46 -26.06 29.19
N SER A 384 -1.03 -25.61 28.01
CA SER A 384 -1.02 -24.22 27.50
C SER A 384 0.01 -23.29 28.16
N SER A 385 1.25 -23.40 27.70
CA SER A 385 2.27 -22.37 27.89
C SER A 385 1.70 -20.99 27.48
N PRO A 386 1.84 -19.92 28.29
CA PRO A 386 1.49 -18.58 27.83
C PRO A 386 2.30 -18.25 26.58
N ILE A 387 1.62 -17.74 25.55
CA ILE A 387 2.29 -17.28 24.33
C ILE A 387 3.23 -16.14 24.76
N PRO A 388 4.56 -16.29 24.61
CA PRO A 388 5.48 -15.22 24.95
C PRO A 388 5.14 -13.98 24.13
N LEU A 389 5.27 -12.78 24.72
CA LEU A 389 5.24 -11.54 23.94
C LEU A 389 6.23 -11.70 22.79
N ALA A 390 5.78 -11.46 21.55
CA ALA A 390 6.62 -11.52 20.37
C ALA A 390 7.81 -10.59 20.57
N GLU A 391 8.99 -11.18 20.73
CA GLU A 391 10.25 -10.47 20.89
C GLU A 391 10.70 -9.91 19.53
N GLY A 392 11.33 -8.73 19.54
CA GLY A 392 12.00 -8.15 18.37
C GLY A 392 11.32 -6.96 17.70
N TRP A 393 10.15 -6.49 18.16
CA TRP A 393 9.57 -5.24 17.64
C TRP A 393 10.32 -4.03 18.19
N GLN A 394 10.65 -3.08 17.32
CA GLN A 394 11.31 -1.83 17.64
C GLN A 394 10.37 -0.67 17.28
N VAL A 395 10.14 0.23 18.24
CA VAL A 395 9.42 1.48 17.98
C VAL A 395 10.34 2.40 17.19
N LEU A 396 9.86 2.89 16.05
CA LEU A 396 10.55 3.87 15.21
C LEU A 396 10.10 5.30 15.55
N ASP A 397 8.81 5.47 15.81
CA ASP A 397 8.20 6.73 16.23
C ASP A 397 6.95 6.46 17.08
N GLU A 398 6.69 7.38 18.00
CA GLU A 398 5.56 7.39 18.92
C GLU A 398 4.91 8.77 18.95
N THR A 399 3.61 8.77 18.64
CA THR A 399 2.70 9.88 18.91
C THR A 399 1.76 9.49 20.04
N VAL A 400 0.95 10.43 20.53
CA VAL A 400 -0.02 10.17 21.63
C VAL A 400 -1.00 9.04 21.30
N THR A 401 -1.31 8.82 20.03
CA THR A 401 -2.34 7.86 19.58
C THR A 401 -1.82 6.80 18.62
N GLU A 402 -0.66 6.99 18.02
CA GLU A 402 -0.11 6.07 17.00
C GLU A 402 1.35 5.73 17.28
N LEU A 403 1.69 4.45 17.10
CA LEU A 403 3.04 3.92 17.18
C LEU A 403 3.44 3.34 15.83
N ARG A 404 4.66 3.64 15.38
CA ARG A 404 5.26 2.96 14.23
C ARG A 404 6.30 1.99 14.71
N LEU A 405 6.22 0.76 14.21
CA LEU A 405 7.06 -0.34 14.63
C LEU A 405 7.75 -0.99 13.44
N GLN A 406 8.93 -1.53 13.71
CA GLN A 406 9.67 -2.40 12.80
C GLN A 406 9.95 -3.74 13.48
N HIS A 407 9.82 -4.84 12.76
CA HIS A 407 10.26 -6.16 13.19
C HIS A 407 11.26 -6.72 12.19
N PRO A 408 12.51 -7.02 12.61
CA PRO A 408 13.47 -7.69 11.74
C PRO A 408 12.93 -9.04 11.28
N TRP A 409 12.85 -9.21 9.98
CA TRP A 409 12.26 -10.38 9.35
C TRP A 409 13.19 -10.91 8.28
N SER A 410 13.51 -12.20 8.36
CA SER A 410 14.23 -12.90 7.29
C SER A 410 13.31 -13.90 6.59
N PRO A 411 13.25 -13.91 5.26
CA PRO A 411 12.52 -14.93 4.53
C PRO A 411 13.20 -16.30 4.74
N GLY A 412 12.50 -17.26 5.34
CA GLY A 412 13.03 -18.59 5.61
C GLY A 412 12.00 -19.57 6.19
N PRO A 413 12.31 -20.88 6.22
CA PRO A 413 11.38 -21.93 6.64
C PRO A 413 11.03 -21.90 8.14
N ALA A 414 11.83 -21.21 8.95
CA ALA A 414 11.55 -20.94 10.36
C ALA A 414 10.86 -19.57 10.49
N GLN A 415 9.61 -19.46 10.04
CA GLN A 415 8.79 -18.27 10.29
C GLN A 415 8.51 -18.17 11.80
N SER A 416 9.26 -17.34 12.51
CA SER A 416 9.04 -17.05 13.93
C SER A 416 7.91 -16.05 14.18
N VAL A 417 7.50 -15.30 13.15
CA VAL A 417 6.50 -14.24 13.26
C VAL A 417 5.12 -14.77 12.86
N LYS A 418 4.17 -14.70 13.79
CA LYS A 418 2.74 -14.94 13.51
C LYS A 418 2.28 -14.00 12.39
N ARG A 419 1.48 -14.50 11.43
CA ARG A 419 0.97 -13.67 10.32
C ARG A 419 0.09 -12.53 10.84
N LEU A 420 0.35 -11.34 10.32
CA LEU A 420 -0.19 -10.07 10.76
C LEU A 420 -1.04 -9.47 9.66
N ALA A 421 -2.11 -8.78 10.04
CA ALA A 421 -3.00 -8.13 9.11
C ALA A 421 -3.58 -6.86 9.70
N ARG A 422 -3.96 -5.94 8.81
CA ARG A 422 -4.72 -4.73 9.17
C ARG A 422 -5.98 -5.11 9.96
N GLY A 423 -6.27 -4.34 11.01
CA GLY A 423 -7.41 -4.52 11.88
C GLY A 423 -7.22 -5.55 13.00
N GLN A 424 -6.05 -6.18 13.12
CA GLN A 424 -5.77 -7.08 14.25
C GLN A 424 -5.60 -6.33 15.57
N LEU A 425 -6.11 -6.91 16.64
CA LEU A 425 -5.90 -6.44 18.00
C LEU A 425 -4.50 -6.81 18.47
N VAL A 426 -3.85 -5.83 19.08
CA VAL A 426 -2.49 -5.94 19.59
C VAL A 426 -2.46 -5.43 21.02
N ALA A 427 -1.72 -6.12 21.87
CA ALA A 427 -1.31 -5.63 23.17
C ALA A 427 0.19 -5.35 23.17
N LEU A 428 0.59 -4.25 23.76
CA LEU A 428 2.00 -3.86 23.84
C LEU A 428 2.30 -3.11 25.13
N ARG A 429 3.58 -2.97 25.43
CA ARG A 429 4.06 -2.17 26.56
C ARG A 429 5.12 -1.20 26.08
N THR A 430 4.82 0.09 26.18
CA THR A 430 5.78 1.15 25.85
C THR A 430 6.78 1.34 27.00
N ASN A 431 7.92 1.95 26.73
CA ASN A 431 8.92 2.30 27.76
C ASN A 431 8.36 3.24 28.85
N HIS A 432 7.34 4.04 28.53
CA HIS A 432 6.72 5.02 29.42
C HIS A 432 5.57 4.43 30.26
N SER A 433 5.18 3.17 30.04
CA SER A 433 4.06 2.55 30.73
C SER A 433 4.46 1.21 31.35
N GLU A 434 4.14 1.03 32.65
CA GLU A 434 4.29 -0.28 33.30
C GLU A 434 3.18 -1.24 32.91
N HIS A 435 2.02 -0.70 32.51
CA HIS A 435 0.84 -1.45 32.15
C HIS A 435 0.78 -1.75 30.66
N LEU A 436 0.12 -2.87 30.34
CA LEU A 436 -0.15 -3.27 28.97
C LEU A 436 -1.24 -2.38 28.36
N GLN A 437 -0.96 -1.87 27.17
CA GLN A 437 -1.87 -1.03 26.38
C GLN A 437 -2.41 -1.84 25.22
N LEU A 438 -3.65 -1.56 24.81
CA LEU A 438 -4.22 -2.12 23.59
C LEU A 438 -3.97 -1.18 22.41
N GLY A 439 -3.81 -1.76 21.23
CA GLY A 439 -3.72 -1.05 19.98
C GLY A 439 -4.31 -1.87 18.83
N ILE A 440 -4.61 -1.20 17.73
CA ILE A 440 -5.16 -1.81 16.52
C ILE A 440 -4.18 -1.59 15.39
N MET A 441 -3.81 -2.66 14.69
CA MET A 441 -2.92 -2.58 13.54
C MET A 441 -3.59 -1.83 12.38
N ARG A 442 -3.03 -0.68 11.99
CA ARG A 442 -3.57 0.16 10.91
C ARG A 442 -3.12 -0.32 9.54
N TRP A 443 -1.87 -0.71 9.42
CA TRP A 443 -1.28 -1.22 8.20
C TRP A 443 -0.05 -2.06 8.49
N ILE A 444 0.35 -2.87 7.53
CA ILE A 444 1.60 -3.62 7.57
C ILE A 444 2.19 -3.73 6.16
N THR A 445 3.50 -3.54 6.05
CA THR A 445 4.26 -3.72 4.81
C THR A 445 5.61 -4.37 5.06
N VAL A 446 6.21 -4.95 4.02
CA VAL A 446 7.61 -5.39 4.02
C VAL A 446 8.49 -4.24 3.53
N SER A 447 9.62 -4.01 4.21
CA SER A 447 10.63 -3.00 3.84
C SER A 447 11.12 -3.17 2.40
N ALA A 448 11.66 -2.09 1.82
CA ALA A 448 12.26 -2.09 0.48
C ALA A 448 13.47 -3.05 0.39
N THR A 449 14.19 -3.22 1.50
CA THR A 449 15.34 -4.13 1.68
C THR A 449 14.92 -5.59 1.91
N ARG A 450 13.62 -5.87 2.11
CA ARG A 450 13.06 -7.22 2.35
C ARG A 450 13.60 -7.90 3.61
N ASP A 451 14.02 -7.11 4.59
CA ASP A 451 14.66 -7.55 5.85
C ASP A 451 13.84 -7.21 7.10
N ALA A 452 12.68 -6.56 6.93
CA ALA A 452 11.86 -6.14 8.04
C ALA A 452 10.38 -5.98 7.65
N LEU A 453 9.52 -6.19 8.64
CA LEU A 453 8.11 -5.79 8.61
C LEU A 453 8.00 -4.40 9.23
N LEU A 454 7.26 -3.51 8.57
CA LEU A 454 6.92 -2.19 9.03
C LEU A 454 5.43 -2.16 9.31
N THR A 455 5.02 -1.54 10.42
CA THR A 455 3.60 -1.43 10.77
C THR A 455 3.32 -0.15 11.55
N SER A 456 2.06 0.29 11.53
CA SER A 456 1.55 1.30 12.45
C SER A 456 0.42 0.71 13.29
N LEU A 457 0.41 1.08 14.57
CA LEU A 457 -0.64 0.74 15.52
C LEU A 457 -1.33 2.02 15.99
N ARG A 458 -2.65 1.98 16.11
CA ARG A 458 -3.42 3.02 16.83
C ARG A 458 -3.73 2.53 18.23
N LEU A 459 -3.23 3.22 19.25
CA LEU A 459 -3.46 2.91 20.65
C LEU A 459 -4.91 3.17 21.04
N LEU A 460 -5.48 2.26 21.82
CA LEU A 460 -6.78 2.41 22.46
C LEU A 460 -6.58 2.96 23.88
N PRO A 461 -7.27 4.05 24.25
CA PRO A 461 -7.11 4.65 25.57
C PRO A 461 -7.78 3.78 26.64
N GLY A 462 -7.10 3.58 27.76
CA GLY A 462 -7.59 2.85 28.93
C GLY A 462 -6.78 1.59 29.23
N LEU A 463 -6.85 1.14 30.49
CA LEU A 463 -6.19 -0.09 30.93
C LEU A 463 -7.12 -1.29 30.66
N PRO A 464 -6.69 -2.28 29.87
CA PRO A 464 -7.52 -3.43 29.56
C PRO A 464 -7.64 -4.39 30.74
N GLN A 465 -8.83 -4.95 30.91
CA GLN A 465 -9.11 -6.01 31.89
C GLN A 465 -9.62 -7.25 31.17
N ALA A 466 -9.09 -8.43 31.54
CA ALA A 466 -9.56 -9.70 31.00
C ALA A 466 -10.92 -10.08 31.58
N ILE A 467 -11.86 -10.42 30.71
CA ILE A 467 -13.20 -10.84 31.07
C ILE A 467 -13.60 -12.12 30.36
N THR A 468 -14.42 -12.93 31.02
CA THR A 468 -15.17 -14.00 30.38
C THR A 468 -16.56 -13.50 29.99
N CYS A 469 -16.96 -13.76 28.76
CA CYS A 469 -18.27 -13.41 28.22
C CYS A 469 -19.09 -14.68 28.01
N ALA A 470 -20.30 -14.71 28.57
CA ALA A 470 -21.30 -15.74 28.28
C ALA A 470 -22.52 -15.11 27.60
N PHE A 471 -22.84 -15.58 26.39
CA PHE A 471 -24.00 -15.16 25.63
C PHE A 471 -25.25 -15.86 26.19
N ALA A 472 -26.38 -15.16 26.27
CA ALA A 472 -27.57 -15.59 27.01
C ALA A 472 -28.29 -16.85 26.46
N THR A 473 -27.81 -17.43 25.36
CA THR A 473 -28.40 -18.59 24.68
C THR A 473 -27.93 -19.92 25.27
N GLY A 474 -28.50 -20.34 26.41
CA GLY A 474 -28.31 -21.69 26.97
C GLY A 474 -26.89 -22.00 27.42
N ALA A 475 -26.46 -23.27 27.35
CA ALA A 475 -25.09 -23.72 27.65
C ALA A 475 -24.10 -23.28 26.55
N ALA A 476 -24.08 -21.99 26.24
CA ALA A 476 -23.17 -21.40 25.27
C ALA A 476 -21.72 -21.49 25.78
N PRO A 477 -20.75 -21.71 24.87
CA PRO A 477 -19.33 -21.66 25.24
C PRO A 477 -18.99 -20.30 25.85
N MET A 478 -18.19 -20.30 26.92
CA MET A 478 -17.61 -19.07 27.45
C MET A 478 -16.57 -18.56 26.47
N HIS A 479 -16.65 -17.28 26.14
CA HIS A 479 -15.72 -16.61 25.24
C HIS A 479 -14.79 -15.68 26.02
N HIS A 480 -13.58 -15.47 25.51
CA HIS A 480 -12.67 -14.48 26.03
C HIS A 480 -13.05 -13.09 25.51
N GLY A 481 -12.99 -12.09 26.37
CA GLY A 481 -13.19 -10.69 26.02
C GLY A 481 -12.27 -9.77 26.80
N LEU A 482 -12.26 -8.49 26.43
CA LEU A 482 -11.53 -7.46 27.14
C LEU A 482 -12.46 -6.30 27.48
N LEU A 483 -12.32 -5.75 28.67
CA LEU A 483 -13.02 -4.54 29.10
C LEU A 483 -12.05 -3.37 29.12
N LEU A 484 -12.44 -2.26 28.47
CA LEU A 484 -11.79 -0.97 28.60
C LEU A 484 -12.69 -0.04 29.44
N PRO A 485 -12.18 0.50 30.57
CA PRO A 485 -12.97 1.32 31.47
C PRO A 485 -13.32 2.68 30.84
N ALA A 486 -14.37 3.31 31.37
CA ALA A 486 -14.72 4.67 30.99
C ALA A 486 -13.62 5.66 31.44
N LEU A 487 -13.32 6.63 30.60
CA LEU A 487 -12.34 7.69 30.89
C LEU A 487 -13.03 9.05 30.86
N SER A 488 -13.47 9.50 32.04
CA SER A 488 -14.23 10.76 32.19
C SER A 488 -13.47 12.01 31.73
N ARG A 489 -12.13 12.02 31.82
CA ARG A 489 -11.31 13.18 31.41
C ARG A 489 -11.39 13.49 29.92
N ILE A 490 -11.69 12.49 29.10
CA ILE A 490 -11.78 12.60 27.64
C ILE A 490 -13.16 12.19 27.10
N ASN A 491 -14.17 12.12 27.98
CA ASN A 491 -15.55 11.71 27.67
C ASN A 491 -15.64 10.40 26.88
N LEU A 492 -14.79 9.43 27.19
CA LEU A 492 -14.79 8.13 26.53
C LEU A 492 -15.62 7.13 27.37
N PRO A 493 -16.70 6.53 26.83
CA PRO A 493 -17.50 5.55 27.55
C PRO A 493 -16.71 4.23 27.73
N ALA A 494 -17.15 3.40 28.68
CA ALA A 494 -16.63 2.04 28.80
C ALA A 494 -16.96 1.23 27.53
N THR A 495 -16.02 0.40 27.10
CA THR A 495 -16.21 -0.44 25.91
C THR A 495 -15.75 -1.86 26.18
N VAL A 496 -16.43 -2.81 25.54
CA VAL A 496 -16.08 -4.23 25.60
C VAL A 496 -15.57 -4.67 24.23
N LEU A 497 -14.48 -5.43 24.21
CA LEU A 497 -13.98 -6.13 23.03
C LEU A 497 -14.39 -7.59 23.13
N ILE A 498 -15.18 -8.04 22.17
CA ILE A 498 -15.69 -9.42 22.06
C ILE A 498 -15.19 -10.06 20.76
N PRO A 499 -15.23 -11.39 20.62
CA PRO A 499 -14.92 -12.07 19.37
C PRO A 499 -15.79 -11.56 18.21
N PRO A 500 -15.30 -11.62 16.96
CA PRO A 500 -16.03 -11.13 15.80
C PRO A 500 -17.27 -11.97 15.50
N GLY A 501 -18.35 -11.31 15.06
CA GLY A 501 -19.61 -11.96 14.69
C GLY A 501 -20.61 -12.13 15.84
N GLU A 502 -20.21 -11.78 17.06
CA GLU A 502 -21.01 -11.96 18.27
C GLU A 502 -21.85 -10.71 18.64
N PHE A 503 -21.56 -9.54 18.03
CA PHE A 503 -22.35 -8.33 18.30
C PHE A 503 -23.75 -8.40 17.68
N GLN A 504 -24.76 -8.27 18.54
CA GLN A 504 -26.13 -7.93 18.16
C GLN A 504 -26.65 -6.79 19.05
N PRO A 505 -27.21 -5.70 18.48
CA PRO A 505 -27.79 -4.61 19.26
C PRO A 505 -28.87 -5.12 20.22
N GLY A 506 -28.79 -4.74 21.50
CA GLY A 506 -29.74 -5.12 22.54
C GLY A 506 -29.50 -6.51 23.16
N HIS A 507 -28.53 -7.29 22.66
CA HIS A 507 -28.22 -8.60 23.19
C HIS A 507 -27.58 -8.50 24.59
N GLN A 508 -27.96 -9.40 25.49
CA GLN A 508 -27.47 -9.42 26.86
C GLN A 508 -26.27 -10.38 26.98
N LEU A 509 -25.23 -9.93 27.69
CA LEU A 509 -24.04 -10.71 27.99
C LEU A 509 -23.83 -10.76 29.50
N SER A 510 -23.50 -11.94 30.01
CA SER A 510 -22.96 -12.05 31.36
C SER A 510 -21.44 -11.94 31.30
N LEU A 511 -20.88 -10.95 31.98
CA LEU A 511 -19.46 -10.73 32.13
C LEU A 511 -18.98 -11.29 33.47
N GLY A 512 -17.96 -12.13 33.45
CA GLY A 512 -17.17 -12.50 34.64
C GLY A 512 -15.82 -11.80 34.59
N LEU A 513 -15.48 -11.05 35.64
CA LEU A 513 -14.10 -10.56 35.81
C LEU A 513 -13.20 -11.76 36.12
N ASN A 514 -12.09 -11.89 35.39
CA ASN A 514 -11.12 -12.97 35.61
C ASN A 514 -10.06 -12.63 36.67
N THR A 515 -10.22 -11.54 37.41
CA THR A 515 -9.44 -11.32 38.63
C THR A 515 -9.74 -12.45 39.61
N PRO A 516 -8.72 -13.13 40.17
CA PRO A 516 -8.97 -14.19 41.14
C PRO A 516 -9.78 -13.60 42.30
N PRO A 517 -10.96 -14.15 42.63
CA PRO A 517 -11.73 -13.67 43.76
C PRO A 517 -10.90 -13.85 45.03
N ALA A 518 -11.03 -12.93 45.99
CA ALA A 518 -10.42 -13.12 47.30
C ALA A 518 -10.91 -14.46 47.90
N PRO A 519 -10.10 -15.16 48.70
CA PRO A 519 -10.52 -16.44 49.28
C PRO A 519 -11.82 -16.26 50.08
N GLY A 520 -12.92 -16.81 49.56
CA GLY A 520 -14.26 -16.69 50.14
C GLY A 520 -15.28 -15.87 49.33
N GLU A 521 -14.87 -15.20 48.24
CA GLU A 521 -15.77 -14.43 47.38
C GLU A 521 -16.25 -15.25 46.16
N THR A 522 -17.54 -15.14 45.84
CA THR A 522 -18.08 -15.64 44.59
C THR A 522 -17.66 -14.72 43.43
N PRO A 523 -17.33 -15.26 42.24
CA PRO A 523 -16.99 -14.43 41.08
C PRO A 523 -18.18 -13.51 40.75
N GLN A 524 -17.97 -12.20 40.86
CA GLN A 524 -18.99 -11.22 40.48
C GLN A 524 -19.25 -11.34 38.99
N ARG A 525 -20.46 -11.78 38.64
CA ARG A 525 -20.97 -11.74 37.27
C ARG A 525 -21.86 -10.53 37.11
N GLN A 526 -21.55 -9.70 36.12
CA GLN A 526 -22.34 -8.52 35.78
C GLN A 526 -23.03 -8.77 34.44
N THR A 527 -24.34 -8.57 34.37
CA THR A 527 -25.07 -8.62 33.11
C THR A 527 -25.02 -7.25 32.44
N ILE A 528 -24.69 -7.22 31.16
CA ILE A 528 -24.66 -6.01 30.34
C ILE A 528 -25.54 -6.16 29.11
N ARG A 529 -26.01 -5.05 28.57
CA ARG A 529 -26.67 -4.97 27.26
C ARG A 529 -25.76 -4.28 26.25
N LEU A 530 -25.51 -4.93 25.11
CA LEU A 530 -24.76 -4.33 24.01
C LEU A 530 -25.60 -3.25 23.32
N LEU A 531 -25.00 -2.10 23.05
CA LEU A 531 -25.66 -0.96 22.43
C LEU A 531 -25.23 -0.79 20.97
N ASN A 532 -24.02 -0.27 20.75
CA ASN A 532 -23.49 0.03 19.43
C ASN A 532 -22.14 -0.65 19.22
N CYS A 533 -21.89 -1.11 17.99
CA CYS A 533 -20.57 -1.54 17.55
C CYS A 533 -19.81 -0.30 17.06
N LEU A 534 -18.78 0.12 17.79
CA LEU A 534 -17.96 1.27 17.44
C LEU A 534 -16.95 0.92 16.35
N GLU A 535 -16.42 -0.30 16.39
CA GLU A 535 -15.34 -0.72 15.50
C GLU A 535 -15.31 -2.23 15.34
N ARG A 536 -15.08 -2.69 14.11
CA ARG A 536 -14.85 -4.11 13.78
C ARG A 536 -13.42 -4.28 13.31
N GLY A 537 -12.67 -5.09 14.05
CA GLY A 537 -11.34 -5.55 13.67
C GLY A 537 -11.40 -6.91 12.98
N LEU A 538 -10.21 -7.48 12.77
CA LEU A 538 -10.08 -8.82 12.19
C LEU A 538 -10.44 -9.92 13.19
N ASP A 539 -10.14 -9.70 14.46
CA ASP A 539 -10.26 -10.67 15.56
C ASP A 539 -11.00 -10.11 16.78
N PHE A 540 -11.68 -8.96 16.63
CA PHE A 540 -12.50 -8.37 17.68
C PHE A 540 -13.63 -7.48 17.13
N GLU A 541 -14.64 -7.26 17.96
CA GLU A 541 -15.63 -6.19 17.81
C GLU A 541 -15.63 -5.35 19.09
N ARG A 542 -15.48 -4.02 18.95
CA ARG A 542 -15.50 -3.09 20.07
C ARG A 542 -16.86 -2.44 20.19
N CYS A 543 -17.51 -2.66 21.32
CA CYS A 543 -18.90 -2.30 21.54
C CYS A 543 -19.07 -1.41 22.77
N THR A 544 -20.02 -0.47 22.71
CA THR A 544 -20.56 0.17 23.90
C THR A 544 -21.60 -0.72 24.55
N PHE A 545 -21.75 -0.60 25.86
CA PHE A 545 -22.71 -1.37 26.63
C PHE A 545 -23.27 -0.54 27.78
N GLU A 546 -24.36 -1.02 28.36
CA GLU A 546 -24.89 -0.52 29.63
C GLU A 546 -25.11 -1.69 30.60
N PRO A 547 -24.90 -1.48 31.91
CA PRO A 547 -25.21 -2.48 32.91
C PRO A 547 -26.72 -2.66 33.08
N ILE A 548 -27.16 -3.90 33.37
CA ILE A 548 -28.57 -4.26 33.63
C ILE A 548 -28.77 -4.61 35.10
#